data_AF-A0A9X5XK27-F1
#
_entry.id   AF-A0A9X5XK27-F1
#
_cell.length_a   1.000
_cell.length_b   1.000
_cell.length_c   1.000
_cell.angle_alpha   90.00
_cell.angle_beta   90.00
_cell.angle_gamma   90.00
#
_symmetry.space_group_name_H-M   'P 1'
#
loop_
_entity.id
_entity.type
_entity.pdbx_description
1 polymer ?
#
loop_
_entity_poly.entity_id
_entity_poly.type
_entity_poly.pdbx_seq_one_letter_code
_entity_poly.pdbx_strand_id
1 'polypeptide(L)' 'HKLTGLLLDAVGAGWDRVEHVADRKGHDLRYSLDDSKIREQLGYTPEVDFAEGLAATVSWYRAHRSWWSPLKERAGLR' A
#
# COMPACT_ATOMS: atom_id res chain seq x y z
N HIS A 1 -1.84 -10.70 -3.73
CA HIS A 1 -3.28 -10.58 -4.02
C HIS A 1 -4.10 -9.91 -2.92
N LYS A 2 -3.96 -10.27 -1.63
CA LYS A 2 -4.76 -9.67 -0.52
C LYS A 2 -4.77 -8.13 -0.51
N LEU A 3 -3.59 -7.49 -0.61
CA LEU A 3 -3.49 -6.02 -0.60
C LEU A 3 -4.22 -5.37 -1.79
N THR A 4 -4.06 -5.92 -3.00
CA THR A 4 -4.76 -5.43 -4.20
C THR A 4 -6.27 -5.48 -4.00
N GLY A 5 -6.81 -6.56 -3.43
CA GLY A 5 -8.24 -6.66 -3.11
C GLY A 5 -8.71 -5.56 -2.15
N LEU A 6 -7.97 -5.35 -1.04
CA LEU A 6 -8.30 -4.28 -0.09
C LEU A 6 -8.27 -2.88 -0.73
N LEU A 7 -7.35 -2.64 -1.67
CA LEU A 7 -7.30 -1.38 -2.42
C LEU A 7 -8.51 -1.22 -3.35
N LEU A 8 -8.88 -2.28 -4.07
CA LEU A 8 -10.05 -2.29 -4.96
C LEU A 8 -11.32 -1.96 -4.18
N ASP A 9 -11.53 -2.60 -3.02
CA ASP A 9 -12.66 -2.33 -2.13
C ASP A 9 -12.65 -0.86 -1.67
N ALA A 10 -11.49 -0.36 -1.20
CA ALA A 10 -11.35 1.02 -0.73
C ALA A 10 -11.61 2.06 -1.85
N VAL A 11 -11.39 1.71 -3.11
CA VAL A 11 -11.64 2.60 -4.25
C VAL A 11 -12.95 2.35 -4.99
N GLY A 12 -13.73 1.35 -4.57
CA GLY A 12 -14.98 0.97 -5.21
C GLY A 12 -14.80 0.41 -6.63
N ALA A 13 -13.74 -0.36 -6.85
CA ALA A 13 -13.42 -0.98 -8.13
C ALA A 13 -13.45 -2.51 -8.03
N GLY A 14 -13.67 -3.18 -9.16
CA GLY A 14 -13.57 -4.64 -9.27
C GLY A 14 -12.23 -5.12 -9.80
N TRP A 15 -12.01 -6.44 -9.75
CA TRP A 15 -10.82 -7.10 -10.29
C TRP A 15 -10.70 -6.98 -11.82
N ASP A 16 -11.77 -6.61 -12.53
CA ASP A 16 -11.76 -6.24 -13.95
C ASP A 16 -10.82 -5.05 -14.25
N ARG A 17 -10.46 -4.27 -13.22
CA ARG A 17 -9.51 -3.15 -13.31
C ARG A 17 -8.05 -3.57 -13.10
N VAL A 18 -7.77 -4.86 -12.90
CA VAL A 18 -6.42 -5.39 -12.64
C VAL A 18 -5.86 -6.07 -13.87
N GLU A 19 -4.69 -5.63 -14.31
CA GLU A 19 -3.90 -6.29 -15.34
C GLU A 19 -2.70 -7.00 -14.70
N HIS A 20 -2.53 -8.28 -15.03
CA HIS A 20 -1.34 -9.03 -14.63
C HIS A 20 -0.19 -8.72 -15.59
N VAL A 21 0.88 -8.13 -15.06
CA VAL A 21 2.09 -7.81 -15.82
C VAL A 21 3.19 -8.83 -15.54
N ALA A 22 4.23 -8.83 -16.38
CA ALA A 22 5.39 -9.69 -16.20
C ALA A 22 6.05 -9.46 -14.83
N ASP A 23 6.49 -10.55 -14.20
CA ASP A 23 7.09 -10.49 -12.88
C ASP A 23 8.47 -9.81 -12.90
N ARG A 24 8.83 -9.18 -11.78
CA ARG A 24 10.12 -8.51 -11.63
C ARG A 24 11.24 -9.56 -11.56
N LYS A 25 12.32 -9.39 -12.33
CA LYS A 25 13.52 -10.22 -12.18
C LYS A 25 14.06 -10.09 -10.75
N GLY A 26 14.27 -11.21 -10.06
CA GLY A 26 14.68 -11.21 -8.65
C GLY A 26 13.58 -10.71 -7.71
N HIS A 27 12.34 -11.13 -7.92
CA HIS A 27 11.25 -10.85 -6.98
C HIS A 27 11.44 -11.70 -5.71
N ASP A 28 11.81 -11.06 -4.60
CA ASP A 28 11.90 -11.73 -3.31
C ASP A 28 10.51 -12.20 -2.86
N LEU A 29 10.42 -13.45 -2.43
CA LEU A 29 9.12 -14.10 -2.17
C LEU A 29 8.45 -13.59 -0.89
N ARG A 30 9.22 -13.41 0.19
CA ARG A 30 8.68 -13.05 1.49
C ARG A 30 9.69 -12.31 2.34
N TYR A 31 9.26 -11.15 2.81
CA TYR A 31 9.89 -10.44 3.92
C TYR A 31 9.08 -10.67 5.19
N SER A 32 9.77 -10.87 6.30
CA SER A 32 9.18 -11.03 7.63
C SER A 32 10.18 -10.52 8.65
N LEU A 33 9.66 -9.85 9.68
CA LEU A 33 10.46 -9.37 10.80
C LEU A 33 9.84 -9.88 12.10
N ASP A 34 10.68 -10.12 13.08
CA ASP A 34 10.30 -10.31 14.48
C ASP A 34 10.54 -8.98 15.21
N ASP A 35 9.47 -8.40 15.73
CA ASP A 35 9.49 -7.12 16.46
C ASP A 35 9.51 -7.29 17.99
N SER A 36 9.70 -8.51 18.50
CA SER A 36 9.69 -8.80 19.95
C SER A 36 10.71 -7.95 20.71
N LYS A 37 11.91 -7.77 20.16
CA LYS A 37 12.98 -6.98 20.82
C LYS A 37 12.55 -5.54 21.09
N ILE A 38 11.93 -4.85 20.13
CA ILE A 38 11.55 -3.45 20.31
C ILE A 38 10.33 -3.31 21.22
N ARG A 39 9.40 -4.28 21.16
CA ARG A 39 8.25 -4.36 22.08
C ARG A 39 8.71 -4.53 23.53
N GLU A 40 9.59 -5.49 23.78
CA GLU A 40 10.05 -5.82 25.13
C GLU A 40 10.96 -4.76 25.73
N GLN A 41 11.90 -4.22 24.94
CA GLN A 41 12.93 -3.34 25.46
C GLN A 41 12.51 -1.87 25.50
N LEU A 42 11.67 -1.44 24.56
CA LEU A 42 11.28 -0.04 24.42
C LEU A 42 9.77 0.18 24.56
N GLY A 43 8.97 -0.87 24.76
CA GLY A 43 7.52 -0.76 24.92
C GLY A 43 6.79 -0.39 23.62
N TYR A 44 7.43 -0.58 22.45
CA TYR A 44 6.79 -0.26 21.18
C TYR A 44 5.53 -1.11 20.98
N THR A 45 4.47 -0.47 20.51
CA THR A 45 3.29 -1.14 19.96
C THR A 45 2.79 -0.36 18.76
N PRO A 46 2.35 -1.02 17.67
CA PRO A 46 1.68 -0.31 16.59
C PRO A 46 0.39 0.33 17.12
N GLU A 47 0.22 1.62 16.86
CA GLU A 47 -0.97 2.39 17.27
C GLU A 47 -2.07 2.38 16.21
N VAL A 48 -1.71 2.07 14.96
CA VAL A 48 -2.63 2.11 13.81
C VAL A 48 -2.76 0.71 13.24
N ASP A 49 -4.01 0.24 13.19
CA ASP A 49 -4.33 -1.04 12.59
C ASP A 49 -4.18 -0.99 11.06
N PHE A 50 -3.87 -2.12 10.42
CA PHE A 50 -3.51 -2.11 8.99
C PHE A 50 -4.65 -1.58 8.11
N ALA A 51 -5.89 -2.01 8.37
CA ALA A 51 -7.06 -1.61 7.60
C ALA A 51 -7.36 -0.11 7.76
N GLU A 52 -7.22 0.41 8.98
CA GLU A 52 -7.39 1.82 9.28
C GLU A 52 -6.33 2.66 8.57
N GLY A 53 -5.06 2.28 8.70
CA GLY A 53 -3.94 2.96 8.05
C GLY A 53 -4.05 2.96 6.53
N LEU A 54 -4.51 1.86 5.92
CA LEU A 54 -4.77 1.78 4.49
C LEU A 54 -5.89 2.74 4.06
N ALA A 55 -7.01 2.76 4.79
CA ALA A 55 -8.13 3.65 4.49
C ALA A 55 -7.73 5.13 4.60
N ALA A 56 -7.00 5.48 5.66
CA ALA A 56 -6.45 6.83 5.85
C ALA A 56 -5.49 7.22 4.73
N THR A 57 -4.63 6.29 4.30
CA THR A 57 -3.71 6.50 3.18
C THR A 57 -4.47 6.77 1.88
N VAL A 58 -5.48 5.96 1.54
CA VAL A 58 -6.31 6.17 0.34
C VAL A 58 -7.00 7.54 0.38
N SER A 59 -7.56 7.90 1.54
CA SER A 59 -8.19 9.22 1.75
C SER A 59 -7.19 10.36 1.51
N TRP A 60 -5.98 10.24 2.05
CA TRP A 60 -4.93 11.21 1.87
C TRP A 60 -4.57 11.40 0.39
N TYR A 61 -4.37 10.32 -0.37
CA TYR A 61 -4.05 10.41 -1.81
C TYR A 61 -5.19 11.05 -2.62
N ARG A 62 -6.46 10.82 -2.24
CA ARG A 62 -7.60 11.49 -2.87
C ARG A 62 -7.60 12.99 -2.62
N ALA A 63 -7.35 13.40 -1.37
CA ALA A 63 -7.33 14.81 -0.98
C ALA A 63 -6.13 15.58 -1.55
N HIS A 64 -5.01 14.91 -1.81
CA HIS A 64 -3.73 15.54 -2.20
C HIS A 64 -3.37 15.30 -3.67
N ARG A 65 -4.35 15.40 -4.58
CA ARG A 65 -4.12 15.20 -6.02
C ARG A 65 -3.07 16.14 -6.61
N SER A 66 -3.04 17.39 -6.19
CA SER A 66 -2.05 18.39 -6.64
C SER A 66 -0.61 17.98 -6.31
N TRP A 67 -0.42 17.16 -5.27
CA TRP A 67 0.90 16.67 -4.87
C TRP A 67 1.43 15.59 -5.80
N TRP A 68 0.62 14.56 -6.12
CA TRP A 68 1.09 13.42 -6.92
C TRP A 68 0.83 13.53 -8.42
N SER A 69 -0.16 14.29 -8.87
CA SER A 69 -0.50 14.36 -10.31
C SER A 69 0.69 14.79 -11.18
N PRO A 70 1.49 15.80 -10.78
CA PRO A 70 2.68 16.17 -11.56
C PRO A 70 3.77 15.09 -11.58
N LEU A 71 3.85 14.24 -10.54
CA LEU A 71 4.80 13.11 -10.50
C LEU A 71 4.37 12.02 -11.48
N LYS A 72 3.06 11.74 -11.56
CA LYS A 72 2.49 10.75 -12.49
C LYS A 72 2.80 11.12 -13.95
N GLU A 73 2.60 12.40 -14.30
CA GLU A 73 2.90 12.93 -15.63
C GLU A 73 4.39 12.77 -15.99
N ARG A 74 5.29 13.14 -15.06
CA ARG A 74 6.75 12.99 -15.26
C ARG A 74 7.18 11.54 -15.43
N ALA A 75 6.51 10.61 -14.76
CA ALA A 75 6.78 9.18 -14.87
C ALA A 75 6.23 8.55 -16.16
N GLY A 76 5.48 9.31 -16.98
CA GLY A 76 4.86 8.79 -18.21
C GLY A 76 3.74 7.77 -17.95
N LEU A 77 3.21 7.72 -16.73
CA LEU A 77 2.13 6.82 -16.35
C LEU A 77 0.81 7.45 -16.80
N ARG A 78 0.05 6.75 -17.65
CA ARG A 78 -1.30 7.16 -18.06
C ARG A 78 -2.36 6.86 -17.00
#